data_AF-A0A954ZSI3-F1
#
_entry.id   AF-A0A954ZSI3-F1
#
_cell.length_a   1.000
_cell.length_b   1.000
_cell.length_c   1.000
_cell.angle_alpha   90.00
_cell.angle_beta   90.00
_cell.angle_gamma   90.00
#
_symmetry.space_group_name_H-M   'P 1'
#
loop_
_entity.id
_entity.type
_entity.pdbx_description
1 polymer ?
#
loop_
_entity_poly.entity_id
_entity_poly.type
_entity_poly.pdbx_seq_one_letter_code
_entity_poly.pdbx_strand_id
1 'polypeptide(L)'
;MGSILDEIVETKKREVADRKASRSLSDLEHAAATASEPRGFVRALTAPLNGIRAAIIAEVKRKSPSAGWIRDEYRPGEDGSDAFTPEDIARRYHRAGARAISCLTDEPYFAGRLEFLERVREAVPLPVLRKDFMIDPWQVAESR
;
A
#
# COMPACT_ATOMS: atom_id res chain seq x y z
N MET A 1 27.47 -11.72 -3.22
CA MET A 1 26.46 -11.74 -2.13
C MET A 1 25.53 -10.56 -2.38
N GLY A 2 24.26 -10.83 -2.73
CA GLY A 2 23.25 -9.79 -2.89
C GLY A 2 22.67 -9.41 -1.54
N SER A 3 22.23 -8.17 -1.41
CA SER A 3 21.44 -7.69 -0.27
C SER A 3 19.99 -8.19 -0.37
N ILE A 4 19.23 -8.13 0.73
CA ILE A 4 17.78 -8.40 0.71
C ILE A 4 17.04 -7.50 -0.29
N LEU A 5 17.53 -6.27 -0.53
CA LEU A 5 16.95 -5.37 -1.52
C LEU A 5 17.14 -5.91 -2.95
N ASP A 6 18.30 -6.50 -3.25
CA ASP A 6 18.57 -7.09 -4.56
C ASP A 6 17.62 -8.27 -4.84
N GLU A 7 17.40 -9.12 -3.84
CA GLU A 7 16.43 -10.22 -3.94
C GLU A 7 15.00 -9.72 -4.19
N ILE A 8 14.58 -8.68 -3.46
CA ILE A 8 13.26 -8.07 -3.63
C ILE A 8 13.11 -7.48 -5.04
N VAL A 9 14.12 -6.75 -5.52
CA VAL A 9 14.10 -6.14 -6.86
C VAL A 9 14.04 -7.21 -7.95
N GLU A 10 14.79 -8.30 -7.83
CA GLU A 10 14.73 -9.40 -8.80
C GLU A 10 13.37 -10.11 -8.81
N THR A 11 12.74 -10.29 -7.63
CA THR A 11 11.37 -10.77 -7.54
C THR A 11 10.39 -9.80 -8.20
N LYS A 12 10.53 -8.49 -7.93
CA LYS A 12 9.66 -7.46 -8.50
C LYS A 12 9.74 -7.39 -10.01
N LYS A 13 10.92 -7.60 -10.62
CA LYS A 13 11.08 -7.65 -12.08
C LYS A 13 10.19 -8.74 -12.71
N ARG A 14 10.16 -9.93 -12.09
CA ARG A 14 9.30 -11.04 -12.55
C ARG A 14 7.82 -10.70 -12.39
N GLU A 15 7.42 -10.24 -11.20
CA GLU A 15 6.03 -9.83 -10.93
C GLU A 15 5.53 -8.76 -11.90
N VAL A 16 6.36 -7.75 -12.19
CA VAL A 16 6.02 -6.68 -13.13
C VAL A 16 5.90 -7.23 -14.55
N ALA A 17 6.80 -8.11 -14.99
CA ALA A 17 6.73 -8.72 -16.31
C ALA A 17 5.44 -9.55 -16.48
N ASP A 18 5.12 -10.39 -15.49
CA ASP A 18 3.93 -11.26 -15.51
C ASP A 18 2.63 -10.43 -15.51
N ARG A 19 2.58 -9.36 -14.70
CA ARG A 19 1.40 -8.49 -14.65
C ARG A 19 1.25 -7.61 -15.88
N LYS A 20 2.36 -7.14 -16.47
CA LYS A 20 2.33 -6.43 -17.77
C LYS A 20 1.81 -7.30 -18.90
N ALA A 21 2.05 -8.61 -18.85
CA ALA A 21 1.51 -9.55 -19.82
C ALA A 21 -0.02 -9.72 -19.71
N SER A 22 -0.61 -9.49 -18.54
CA SER A 22 -2.06 -9.59 -18.31
C SER A 22 -2.80 -8.26 -18.38
N ARG A 23 -2.13 -7.12 -18.13
CA ARG A 23 -2.74 -5.79 -18.18
C ARG A 23 -1.75 -4.78 -18.76
N SER A 24 -2.08 -4.22 -19.92
CA SER A 24 -1.19 -3.30 -20.62
C SER A 24 -1.15 -1.92 -19.95
N LEU A 25 -0.14 -1.11 -20.28
CA LEU A 25 -0.09 0.29 -19.82
C LEU A 25 -1.29 1.10 -20.32
N SER A 26 -1.72 0.86 -21.57
CA SER A 26 -2.90 1.51 -22.16
C SER A 26 -4.17 1.20 -21.36
N ASP A 27 -4.36 -0.04 -20.91
CA ASP A 27 -5.51 -0.41 -20.08
C ASP A 27 -5.50 0.30 -18.73
N LEU A 28 -4.30 0.48 -18.15
CA LEU A 28 -4.12 1.22 -16.90
C LEU A 28 -4.41 2.71 -17.08
N GLU A 29 -3.90 3.33 -18.14
CA GLU A 29 -4.16 4.75 -18.45
C GLU A 29 -5.65 5.01 -18.70
N HIS A 30 -6.34 4.08 -19.38
CA HIS A 30 -7.79 4.16 -19.58
C HIS A 30 -8.57 4.04 -18.26
N ALA A 31 -8.19 3.09 -17.41
CA ALA A 31 -8.79 2.96 -16.08
C ALA A 31 -8.55 4.22 -15.22
N ALA A 32 -7.32 4.72 -15.21
CA ALA A 32 -6.91 5.92 -14.48
C ALA A 32 -7.67 7.18 -14.92
N ALA A 33 -8.01 7.30 -16.21
CA ALA A 33 -8.78 8.42 -16.74
C ALA A 33 -10.22 8.49 -16.19
N THR A 34 -10.77 7.36 -15.72
CA THR A 34 -12.11 7.29 -15.12
C THR A 34 -12.08 7.19 -13.60
N ALA A 35 -10.89 7.10 -13.00
CA ALA A 35 -10.73 6.97 -11.55
C ALA A 35 -10.99 8.30 -10.82
N SER A 36 -11.60 8.21 -9.63
CA SER A 36 -11.81 9.37 -8.74
C SER A 36 -10.53 10.15 -8.46
N GLU A 37 -10.61 11.48 -8.47
CA GLU A 37 -9.46 12.38 -8.31
C GLU A 37 -8.52 12.02 -7.12
N PRO A 38 -7.20 12.27 -7.25
CA PRO A 38 -6.27 12.12 -6.15
C PRO A 38 -6.63 13.05 -4.99
N ARG A 39 -6.61 12.53 -3.77
CA ARG A 39 -6.98 13.27 -2.55
C ARG A 39 -5.94 14.30 -2.10
N GLY A 40 -4.82 14.42 -2.82
CA GLY A 40 -3.75 15.39 -2.57
C GLY A 40 -2.87 15.02 -1.38
N PHE A 41 -1.96 14.04 -1.57
CA PHE A 41 -1.06 13.55 -0.53
C PHE A 41 -0.18 14.66 0.08
N VAL A 42 0.51 15.43 -0.76
CA VAL A 42 1.36 16.56 -0.32
C VAL A 42 0.52 17.61 0.41
N ARG A 43 -0.63 18.00 -0.15
CA ARG A 43 -1.54 18.98 0.45
C ARG A 43 -2.01 18.54 1.84
N ALA A 44 -2.32 17.27 2.05
CA ALA A 44 -2.73 16.77 3.36
C ALA A 44 -1.60 16.87 4.39
N LEU A 45 -0.35 16.66 3.98
CA LEU A 45 0.81 16.73 4.89
C LEU A 45 1.25 18.17 5.19
N THR A 46 1.10 19.09 4.24
CA THR A 46 1.56 20.48 4.39
C THR A 46 0.49 21.44 4.89
N ALA A 47 -0.78 21.04 4.89
CA ALA A 47 -1.85 21.87 5.44
C ALA A 47 -1.63 22.13 6.96
N PRO A 48 -2.09 23.28 7.48
CA PRO A 48 -1.92 23.64 8.88
C PRO A 48 -2.36 22.54 9.84
N LEU A 49 -1.57 22.31 10.89
CA LEU A 49 -1.80 21.21 11.82
C LEU A 49 -2.98 21.44 12.77
N ASN A 50 -3.49 22.68 12.90
CA ASN A 50 -4.71 23.01 13.65
C ASN A 50 -4.83 22.33 15.03
N GLY A 51 -3.74 22.39 15.82
CA GLY A 51 -3.70 21.79 17.17
C GLY A 51 -3.13 20.37 17.24
N ILE A 52 -2.79 19.74 16.11
CA ILE A 52 -2.04 18.48 16.06
C ILE A 52 -0.53 18.78 16.14
N ARG A 53 0.27 17.91 16.77
CA ARG A 53 1.72 18.15 16.96
C ARG A 53 2.59 17.85 15.74
N ALA A 54 2.12 16.98 14.84
CA ALA A 54 2.87 16.56 13.67
C ALA A 54 1.93 16.03 12.57
N ALA A 55 2.35 16.15 11.31
CA ALA A 55 1.72 15.44 10.20
C ALA A 55 2.23 14.00 10.14
N ILE A 56 1.35 13.02 10.36
CA ILE A 56 1.71 11.60 10.40
C ILE A 56 1.20 10.89 9.14
N ILE A 57 2.11 10.16 8.48
CA ILE A 57 1.75 9.10 7.54
C ILE A 57 1.73 7.79 8.33
N ALA A 58 0.54 7.22 8.55
CA ALA A 58 0.41 5.98 9.31
C ALA A 58 0.46 4.77 8.36
N GLU A 59 1.31 3.79 8.65
CA GLU A 59 1.55 2.65 7.76
C GLU A 59 0.77 1.41 8.17
N VAL A 60 -0.06 0.90 7.26
CA VAL A 60 -0.67 -0.43 7.34
C VAL A 60 0.37 -1.43 6.84
N LYS A 61 0.97 -2.18 7.77
CA LYS A 61 1.99 -3.20 7.51
C LYS A 61 1.69 -4.48 8.25
N ARG A 62 1.61 -5.58 7.51
CA ARG A 62 1.25 -6.90 8.02
C ARG A 62 2.48 -7.70 8.47
N LYS A 63 3.53 -7.70 7.64
CA LYS A 63 4.79 -8.41 7.86
C LYS A 63 5.98 -7.53 7.43
N SER A 64 7.19 -7.83 7.89
CA SER A 64 8.43 -7.35 7.28
C SER A 64 9.52 -8.44 7.28
N PRO A 65 10.53 -8.35 6.41
CA PRO A 65 11.68 -9.27 6.44
C PRO A 65 12.43 -9.27 7.77
N SER A 66 12.53 -8.10 8.42
CA SER A 66 13.30 -7.94 9.65
C SER A 66 12.57 -8.38 10.92
N ALA A 67 11.24 -8.22 10.98
CA ALA A 67 10.45 -8.47 12.18
C ALA A 67 9.49 -9.65 12.05
N GLY A 68 9.36 -10.26 10.86
CA GLY A 68 8.34 -11.25 10.59
C GLY A 68 6.94 -10.61 10.65
N TRP A 69 5.98 -11.33 11.24
CA TRP A 69 4.63 -10.80 11.44
C TRP A 69 4.65 -9.69 12.48
N ILE A 70 4.08 -8.53 12.15
CA ILE A 70 4.12 -7.37 13.06
C ILE A 70 3.26 -7.62 14.31
N ARG A 71 2.22 -8.44 14.18
CA ARG A 71 1.37 -8.91 15.26
C ARG A 71 0.95 -10.35 14.99
N ASP A 72 0.77 -11.13 16.05
CA ASP A 72 0.41 -12.54 15.92
C ASP A 72 -0.97 -12.73 15.28
N GLU A 73 -1.92 -11.83 15.58
CA GLU A 73 -3.26 -11.86 14.98
C GLU A 73 -3.28 -11.55 13.47
N TYR A 74 -2.16 -11.10 12.89
CA TYR A 74 -2.06 -10.87 11.45
C TYR A 74 -1.70 -12.13 10.68
N ARG A 75 -1.35 -13.22 11.36
CA ARG A 75 -1.04 -14.50 10.73
C ARG A 75 -2.34 -15.14 10.22
N PRO A 76 -2.37 -15.67 8.99
CA PRO A 76 -3.45 -16.57 8.58
C PRO A 76 -3.54 -17.77 9.54
N GLY A 77 -4.77 -18.24 9.78
CA GLY A 77 -5.02 -19.47 10.53
C GLY A 77 -4.53 -20.70 9.78
N GLU A 78 -4.30 -21.79 10.51
CA GLU A 78 -3.88 -23.08 9.92
C GLU A 78 -4.95 -23.67 8.99
N ASP A 79 -6.21 -23.27 9.17
CA ASP A 79 -7.36 -23.61 8.32
C ASP A 79 -7.46 -22.74 7.05
N GLY A 80 -6.50 -21.85 6.82
CA GLY A 80 -6.47 -20.94 5.68
C GLY A 80 -7.31 -19.67 5.88
N SER A 81 -7.95 -19.49 7.05
CA SER A 81 -8.68 -18.25 7.36
C SER A 81 -7.72 -17.05 7.45
N ASP A 82 -8.15 -15.90 6.95
CA ASP A 82 -7.37 -14.66 6.98
C ASP A 82 -8.17 -13.55 7.67
N ALA A 83 -7.86 -13.30 8.95
CA ALA A 83 -8.52 -12.28 9.76
C ALA A 83 -7.92 -10.87 9.61
N PHE A 84 -6.96 -10.67 8.69
CA PHE A 84 -6.32 -9.37 8.54
C PHE A 84 -7.25 -8.34 7.88
N THR A 85 -7.62 -7.31 8.64
CA THR A 85 -8.54 -6.23 8.21
C THR A 85 -7.81 -4.88 8.08
N PRO A 86 -7.19 -4.57 6.92
CA PRO A 86 -6.45 -3.32 6.73
C PRO A 86 -7.32 -2.06 6.86
N GLU A 87 -8.61 -2.14 6.56
CA GLU A 87 -9.59 -1.05 6.66
C GLU A 87 -9.78 -0.59 8.10
N ASP A 88 -9.86 -1.53 9.04
CA ASP A 88 -10.05 -1.21 10.46
C ASP A 88 -8.83 -0.54 11.05
N ILE A 89 -7.63 -0.95 10.61
CA ILE A 89 -6.38 -0.29 10.96
C ILE A 89 -6.38 1.14 10.40
N ALA A 90 -6.73 1.32 9.13
CA ALA A 90 -6.81 2.64 8.50
C ALA A 90 -7.82 3.56 9.20
N ARG A 91 -9.00 3.05 9.54
CA ARG A 91 -10.02 3.80 10.30
C ARG A 91 -9.52 4.23 11.69
N ARG A 92 -8.78 3.36 12.38
CA ARG A 92 -8.14 3.70 13.66
C ARG A 92 -7.11 4.81 13.49
N TYR A 93 -6.26 4.74 12.47
CA TYR A 93 -5.29 5.79 12.15
C TYR A 93 -5.94 7.12 11.81
N HIS A 94 -7.03 7.10 11.02
CA HIS A 94 -7.79 8.30 10.71
C HIS A 94 -8.37 8.94 11.97
N ARG A 95 -9.01 8.16 12.85
CA ARG A 95 -9.53 8.66 14.14
C ARG A 95 -8.44 9.21 15.06
N ALA A 96 -7.22 8.67 14.96
CA ALA A 96 -6.06 9.13 15.73
C ALA A 96 -5.39 10.39 15.14
N GLY A 97 -5.90 10.93 14.03
CA GLY A 97 -5.39 12.16 13.42
C GLY A 97 -4.29 11.98 12.37
N ALA A 98 -4.15 10.78 11.80
CA ALA A 98 -3.26 10.58 10.64
C ALA A 98 -3.67 11.50 9.48
N ARG A 99 -2.68 12.04 8.76
CA ARG A 99 -2.89 12.92 7.60
C ARG A 99 -2.89 12.15 6.29
N ALA A 100 -2.26 10.99 6.28
CA ALA A 100 -2.20 10.09 5.15
C ALA A 100 -2.00 8.65 5.64
N ILE A 101 -2.35 7.69 4.78
CA ILE A 101 -2.06 6.27 5.02
C ILE A 101 -0.98 5.80 4.04
N SER A 102 -0.04 4.99 4.51
CA SER A 102 0.86 4.19 3.69
C SER A 102 0.36 2.74 3.73
N CYS A 103 0.14 2.10 2.58
CA CYS A 103 -0.34 0.72 2.53
C CYS A 103 0.69 -0.14 1.78
N LEU A 104 1.22 -1.17 2.45
CA LEU A 104 2.13 -2.14 1.82
C LEU A 104 1.36 -3.00 0.83
N THR A 105 1.83 -3.08 -0.41
CA THR A 105 1.22 -3.92 -1.46
C THR A 105 2.13 -5.06 -1.91
N ASP A 106 3.38 -5.11 -1.43
CA ASP A 106 4.28 -6.23 -1.69
C ASP A 106 3.83 -7.49 -0.95
N GLU A 107 3.57 -8.55 -1.71
CA GLU A 107 3.05 -9.81 -1.14
C GLU A 107 4.14 -10.68 -0.52
N PRO A 108 5.25 -11.00 -1.22
CA PRO A 108 6.18 -12.02 -0.72
C PRO A 108 6.89 -11.62 0.58
N TYR A 109 7.27 -10.35 0.70
CA TYR A 109 8.13 -9.87 1.79
C TYR A 109 7.35 -9.15 2.88
N PHE A 110 6.26 -8.47 2.52
CA PHE A 110 5.45 -7.68 3.47
C PHE A 110 4.04 -8.22 3.72
N ALA A 111 3.66 -9.32 3.06
CA ALA A 111 2.31 -9.90 3.13
C ALA A 111 1.21 -8.85 2.86
N GLY A 112 1.53 -7.86 2.02
CA GLY A 112 0.58 -6.92 1.45
C GLY A 112 -0.17 -7.55 0.28
N ARG A 113 -1.10 -6.78 -0.30
CA ARG A 113 -1.81 -7.09 -1.56
C ARG A 113 -2.22 -5.78 -2.21
N LEU A 114 -2.30 -5.74 -3.53
CA LEU A 114 -2.78 -4.53 -4.22
C LEU A 114 -4.23 -4.19 -3.81
N GLU A 115 -5.08 -5.20 -3.63
CA GLU A 115 -6.48 -5.06 -3.16
C GLU A 115 -6.59 -4.31 -1.82
N PHE A 116 -5.60 -4.45 -0.93
CA PHE A 116 -5.61 -3.74 0.36
C PHE A 116 -5.53 -2.23 0.17
N LEU A 117 -4.88 -1.75 -0.90
CA LEU A 117 -4.81 -0.33 -1.22
C LEU A 117 -6.20 0.26 -1.49
N GLU A 118 -7.00 -0.43 -2.28
CA GLU A 118 -8.38 -0.04 -2.63
C GLU A 118 -9.26 -0.05 -1.39
N ARG A 119 -9.25 -1.16 -0.64
CA ARG A 119 -10.00 -1.32 0.61
C ARG A 119 -9.67 -0.24 1.65
N VAL A 120 -8.38 0.07 1.81
CA VAL A 120 -7.93 1.17 2.69
C VAL A 120 -8.39 2.53 2.18
N ARG A 121 -8.32 2.79 0.87
CA ARG A 121 -8.77 4.05 0.25
C ARG A 121 -10.27 4.25 0.44
N GLU A 122 -11.08 3.21 0.31
CA GLU A 122 -12.53 3.28 0.51
C GLU A 122 -12.90 3.47 1.99
N ALA A 123 -12.11 2.93 2.91
CA ALA A 123 -12.41 2.93 4.33
C ALA A 123 -12.25 4.30 5.02
N VAL A 124 -11.44 5.20 4.47
CA VAL A 124 -11.12 6.51 5.06
C VAL A 124 -11.06 7.63 4.01
N PRO A 125 -11.31 8.90 4.37
CA PRO A 125 -11.21 10.03 3.45
C PRO A 125 -9.77 10.55 3.21
N LEU A 126 -8.76 9.89 3.79
CA LEU A 126 -7.36 10.31 3.70
C LEU A 126 -6.74 9.94 2.34
N PRO A 127 -5.70 10.66 1.86
CA PRO A 127 -4.87 10.16 0.77
C PRO A 127 -4.12 8.90 1.21
N VAL A 128 -3.97 7.95 0.28
CA VAL A 128 -3.29 6.67 0.53
C VAL A 128 -2.12 6.53 -0.44
N LEU A 129 -0.95 6.24 0.10
CA LEU A 129 0.28 5.94 -0.64
C LEU A 129 0.38 4.42 -0.83
N ARG A 130 0.58 3.99 -2.07
CA ARG A 130 1.06 2.64 -2.36
C ARG A 130 2.51 2.54 -1.94
N LYS A 131 2.78 1.73 -0.92
CA LYS A 131 4.13 1.42 -0.46
C LYS A 131 4.56 0.09 -1.07
N ASP A 132 5.47 0.17 -2.03
CA ASP A 132 5.95 -0.98 -2.80
C ASP A 132 7.36 -0.65 -3.34
N PHE A 133 7.97 -1.62 -4.00
CA PHE A 133 9.22 -1.45 -4.73
C PHE A 133 8.90 -1.02 -6.17
N MET A 134 8.99 0.28 -6.43
CA MET A 134 8.69 0.88 -7.73
C MET A 134 9.93 0.83 -8.63
N ILE A 135 9.90 0.00 -9.67
CA ILE A 135 11.01 -0.19 -10.61
C ILE A 135 10.61 0.03 -12.08
N ASP A 136 9.32 0.12 -12.38
CA ASP A 136 8.78 0.32 -13.73
C ASP A 136 7.62 1.33 -13.70
N PRO A 137 7.55 2.29 -14.65
CA PRO A 137 6.45 3.26 -14.75
C PRO A 137 5.06 2.64 -14.83
N TRP A 138 4.94 1.41 -15.34
CA TRP A 138 3.69 0.66 -15.33
C TRP A 138 3.11 0.52 -13.91
N GLN A 139 3.95 0.35 -12.89
CA GLN A 139 3.49 0.29 -11.49
C GLN A 139 2.93 1.63 -11.00
N VAL A 140 3.42 2.76 -11.55
CA VAL A 140 2.89 4.09 -11.23
C VAL A 140 1.49 4.24 -11.81
N ALA A 141 1.28 3.83 -13.07
CA ALA A 141 -0.05 3.81 -13.69
C ALA A 141 -0.99 2.84 -12.96
N GLU A 142 -0.50 1.68 -12.51
CA GLU A 142 -1.27 0.71 -11.74
C GLU A 142 -1.71 1.23 -10.36
N SER A 143 -0.97 2.19 -9.81
CA SER A 143 -1.30 2.78 -8.51
C SER A 143 -2.50 3.73 -8.55
N ARG A 144 -3.06 4.00 -9.73
CA ARG A 144 -4.02 5.08 -9.99
C ARG A 144 -5.45 4.61 -10.21
#